data_AF-A0A7C7KWK8-F1
#
_entry.id   AF-A0A7C7KWK8-F1
#
_cell.length_a   1.000
_cell.length_b   1.000
_cell.length_c   1.000
_cell.angle_alpha   90.00
_cell.angle_beta   90.00
_cell.angle_gamma   90.00
#
_symmetry.space_group_name_H-M   'P 1'
#
loop_
_entity.id
_entity.type
_entity.pdbx_description
1 polymer ?
#
loop_
_entity_poly.entity_id
_entity_poly.type
_entity_poly.pdbx_seq_one_letter_code
_entity_poly.pdbx_strand_id
1 'polypeptide(L)'
;MEKVFSYDTTLRDGSQAEGVSFSLEDKLRIAQKLDEFGIDYIEGGWPYANPKDTLFFQKVKELKLSHAKVVAFGSTRRPGKSVKEDKQVEALVRSDV
;
A
#
# COMPACT_ATOMS: atom_id res chain seq x y z
N MET A 1 10.27 7.98 27.41
CA MET A 1 9.69 8.60 26.21
C MET A 1 8.77 7.60 25.55
N GLU A 2 7.60 8.03 25.10
CA GLU A 2 6.70 7.18 24.31
C GLU A 2 7.23 7.04 22.88
N LYS A 3 7.01 5.86 22.28
CA LYS A 3 7.43 5.60 20.90
C LYS A 3 6.44 6.24 19.93
N VAL A 4 6.93 7.11 19.06
CA VAL A 4 6.17 7.64 17.91
C VAL A 4 6.40 6.72 16.71
N PHE A 5 5.33 6.40 15.98
CA PHE A 5 5.39 5.64 14.74
C PHE A 5 5.14 6.57 13.55
N SER A 6 5.88 6.35 12.48
CA SER A 6 5.73 7.04 11.20
C SER A 6 4.83 6.25 10.26
N TYR A 7 3.95 6.95 9.54
CA TYR A 7 3.07 6.37 8.52
C TYR A 7 3.21 7.21 7.25
N ASP A 8 3.91 6.68 6.25
CA ASP A 8 4.17 7.36 4.99
C ASP A 8 3.10 7.02 3.94
N THR A 9 2.59 8.05 3.26
CA THR A 9 1.55 7.94 2.23
C THR A 9 2.05 8.29 0.83
N THR A 10 3.38 8.35 0.60
CA THR A 10 3.99 8.78 -0.66
C THR A 10 3.50 7.93 -1.84
N LEU A 11 3.41 6.61 -1.67
CA LEU A 11 3.04 5.67 -2.74
C LEU A 11 1.53 5.64 -3.07
N ARG A 12 0.69 6.23 -2.22
CA ARG A 12 -0.76 6.30 -2.39
C ARG A 12 -1.21 7.74 -2.54
N ASP A 13 -1.24 8.52 -1.47
CA ASP A 13 -1.80 9.88 -1.46
C ASP A 13 -0.88 10.83 -2.22
N GLY A 14 0.44 10.69 -2.04
CA GLY A 14 1.44 11.44 -2.81
C GLY A 14 1.39 11.17 -4.32
N SER A 15 0.89 10.00 -4.74
CA SER A 15 0.73 9.67 -6.16
C SER A 15 -0.50 10.28 -6.81
N GLN A 16 -1.41 10.91 -6.04
CA GLN A 16 -2.62 11.55 -6.56
C GLN A 16 -2.39 12.99 -7.05
N ALA A 17 -1.19 13.53 -6.85
CA ALA A 17 -0.81 14.84 -7.36
C ALA A 17 -0.76 14.83 -8.90
N GLU A 18 -1.22 15.91 -9.53
CA GLU A 18 -1.17 16.06 -10.98
C GLU A 18 0.28 15.95 -11.50
N GLY A 19 0.47 15.20 -12.59
CA GLY A 19 1.78 14.96 -13.17
C GLY A 19 2.62 13.90 -12.44
N VAL A 20 2.15 13.34 -11.32
CA VAL A 20 2.82 12.23 -10.64
C VAL A 20 2.25 10.90 -11.13
N SER A 21 3.11 10.04 -11.67
CA SER A 21 2.75 8.66 -12.00
C SER A 21 3.95 7.76 -11.81
N PHE A 22 3.89 6.88 -10.80
CA PHE A 22 4.92 5.88 -10.57
C PHE A 22 4.71 4.65 -11.47
N SER A 23 5.79 4.15 -12.06
CA SER A 23 5.84 2.78 -12.56
C SER A 23 5.84 1.79 -11.39
N LEU A 24 5.67 0.50 -11.67
CA LEU A 24 5.77 -0.54 -10.64
C LEU A 24 7.18 -0.55 -10.04
N GLU A 25 8.20 -0.42 -10.87
CA GLU A 25 9.60 -0.38 -10.50
C GLU A 25 9.91 0.84 -9.62
N ASP A 26 9.34 2.00 -9.93
CA ASP A 26 9.48 3.20 -9.10
C ASP A 26 8.89 2.96 -7.70
N LYS A 27 7.67 2.39 -7.64
CA LYS A 27 7.04 2.07 -6.35
C LYS A 27 7.90 1.14 -5.50
N LEU A 28 8.44 0.08 -6.11
CA LEU A 28 9.31 -0.88 -5.41
C LEU A 28 10.59 -0.21 -4.89
N ARG A 29 11.26 0.60 -5.72
CA ARG A 29 12.47 1.33 -5.30
C ARG A 29 12.19 2.33 -4.18
N ILE A 30 11.08 3.08 -4.28
CA ILE A 30 10.68 4.03 -3.24
C ILE A 30 10.37 3.28 -1.94
N ALA A 31 9.66 2.15 -1.99
CA ALA A 31 9.40 1.34 -0.79
C ALA A 31 10.69 0.88 -0.10
N GLN A 32 11.69 0.42 -0.86
CA GLN A 32 13.01 0.09 -0.28
C GLN A 32 13.68 1.32 0.36
N LYS A 33 13.59 2.49 -0.27
CA LYS A 33 14.19 3.71 0.27
C LYS A 33 13.49 4.21 1.54
N LEU A 34 12.18 4.06 1.63
CA LEU A 34 11.42 4.37 2.84
C LEU A 34 11.75 3.38 3.98
N ASP A 35 11.97 2.10 3.67
CA ASP A 35 12.46 1.10 4.62
C ASP A 35 13.86 1.46 5.14
N GLU A 36 14.81 1.74 4.25
CA GLU A 36 16.18 2.17 4.59
C GLU A 36 16.20 3.45 5.42
N PHE A 37 15.25 4.37 5.18
CA PHE A 37 15.11 5.61 5.94
C PHE A 37 14.58 5.39 7.36
N GLY A 38 13.93 4.26 7.63
CA GLY A 38 13.36 3.93 8.93
C GLY A 38 11.89 4.31 9.11
N ILE A 39 11.10 4.31 8.02
CA ILE A 39 9.64 4.45 8.12
C ILE A 39 9.00 3.19 8.69
N ASP A 40 8.12 3.32 9.68
CA ASP A 40 7.48 2.17 10.32
C ASP A 40 6.38 1.56 9.44
N TYR A 41 5.58 2.39 8.75
CA TYR A 41 4.48 1.96 7.89
C TYR A 41 4.46 2.68 6.54
N ILE A 42 4.32 1.93 5.46
CA ILE A 42 4.26 2.46 4.08
C ILE A 42 2.90 2.12 3.46
N GLU A 43 2.08 3.13 3.16
CA GLU A 43 0.81 2.95 2.46
C GLU A 43 1.06 2.74 0.96
N GLY A 44 0.99 1.48 0.50
CA GLY A 44 1.43 1.08 -0.84
C GLY A 44 0.48 1.39 -1.99
N GLY A 45 -0.79 1.67 -1.69
CA GLY A 45 -1.83 1.90 -2.68
C GLY A 45 -3.19 1.32 -2.30
N TRP A 46 -4.10 1.25 -3.27
CA TRP A 46 -5.45 0.73 -3.10
C TRP A 46 -5.70 -0.51 -3.98
N PRO A 47 -5.60 -1.74 -3.42
CA PRO A 47 -5.89 -2.95 -4.18
C PRO A 47 -7.38 -2.93 -4.56
N TYR A 48 -7.70 -3.38 -5.78
CA TYR A 48 -9.00 -3.21 -6.48
C TYR A 48 -9.14 -1.92 -7.29
N ALA A 49 -8.77 -0.74 -6.76
CA ALA A 49 -8.97 0.52 -7.47
C ALA A 49 -7.93 0.72 -8.59
N ASN A 50 -6.69 0.31 -8.35
CA ASN A 50 -5.60 0.43 -9.31
C ASN A 50 -4.92 -0.93 -9.55
N PRO A 51 -4.90 -1.45 -10.79
CA PRO A 51 -4.21 -2.69 -11.13
C PRO A 51 -2.71 -2.67 -10.79
N LYS A 52 -2.03 -1.51 -10.92
CA LYS A 52 -0.61 -1.38 -10.56
C LYS A 52 -0.37 -1.58 -9.07
N ASP A 53 -1.29 -1.12 -8.23
CA ASP A 53 -1.17 -1.28 -6.77
C ASP A 53 -1.32 -2.75 -6.39
N THR A 54 -2.20 -3.47 -7.08
CA THR A 54 -2.34 -4.93 -6.92
C THR A 54 -1.03 -5.65 -7.28
N LEU A 55 -0.40 -5.27 -8.39
CA LEU A 55 0.91 -5.82 -8.78
C LEU A 55 2.01 -5.43 -7.79
N PHE A 56 1.98 -4.20 -7.26
CA PHE A 56 2.91 -3.75 -6.22
C PHE A 56 2.80 -4.63 -4.98
N PHE A 57 1.60 -4.91 -4.46
CA PHE A 57 1.46 -5.78 -3.27
C PHE A 57 1.93 -7.21 -3.51
N GLN A 58 1.82 -7.73 -4.73
CA GLN A 58 2.40 -9.03 -5.08
C GLN A 58 3.93 -8.99 -5.06
N LYS A 59 4.53 -7.93 -5.62
CA LYS A 59 5.98 -7.82 -5.83
C LYS A 59 6.74 -7.32 -4.61
N VAL A 60 6.14 -6.46 -3.78
CA VAL A 60 6.79 -5.89 -2.60
C VAL A 60 7.18 -6.96 -1.58
N LYS A 61 6.46 -8.10 -1.56
CA LYS A 61 6.79 -9.27 -0.73
C LYS A 61 8.15 -9.89 -1.07
N GLU A 62 8.61 -9.73 -2.31
CA GLU A 62 9.92 -10.23 -2.76
C GLU A 62 11.07 -9.35 -2.26
N LEU A 63 10.81 -8.09 -1.85
CA LEU A 63 11.84 -7.12 -1.46
C LEU A 63 12.45 -7.36 -0.07
N LYS A 64 11.84 -8.22 0.76
CA LYS A 64 12.29 -8.52 2.14
C LYS A 64 12.71 -7.26 2.91
N LEU A 65 11.76 -6.32 3.07
CA LEU A 65 11.98 -5.10 3.85
C LEU A 65 12.43 -5.44 5.28
N SER A 66 13.37 -4.67 5.79
CA SER A 66 14.06 -4.97 7.05
C SER A 66 13.37 -4.34 8.28
N HIS A 67 12.56 -3.31 8.07
CA HIS A 67 11.98 -2.49 9.12
C HIS A 67 10.49 -2.19 8.87
N ALA A 68 10.17 -1.63 7.70
CA ALA A 68 8.86 -1.10 7.36
C ALA A 68 7.82 -2.21 7.16
N LYS A 69 6.59 -1.93 7.60
CA LYS A 69 5.41 -2.72 7.25
C LYS A 69 4.67 -2.05 6.10
N VAL A 70 4.30 -2.84 5.09
CA VAL A 70 3.50 -2.34 3.98
C VAL A 70 2.03 -2.42 4.35
N VAL A 71 1.27 -1.38 4.04
CA VAL A 71 -0.15 -1.28 4.36
C VAL A 71 -0.95 -1.04 3.07
N ALA A 72 -2.07 -1.76 2.92
CA ALA A 72 -3.02 -1.52 1.85
C ALA A 72 -4.12 -0.55 2.30
N PHE A 73 -4.35 0.50 1.50
CA PHE A 73 -5.48 1.39 1.69
C PHE A 73 -6.75 0.80 1.10
N GLY A 74 -7.91 1.03 1.72
CA GLY A 74 -9.17 0.75 1.07
C GLY A 74 -10.38 1.28 1.82
N SER A 75 -11.52 1.25 1.15
CA SER A 75 -12.77 1.65 1.76
C SER A 75 -13.30 0.58 2.71
N THR A 76 -14.16 1.00 3.64
CA THR A 76 -15.04 0.08 4.36
C THR A 76 -16.01 -0.64 3.39
N ARG A 77 -16.65 -1.70 3.88
CA ARG A 77 -17.63 -2.50 3.14
C ARG A 77 -18.78 -1.64 2.62
N ARG A 78 -19.09 -1.75 1.31
CA ARG A 78 -20.16 -1.00 0.63
C ARG A 78 -21.54 -1.22 1.25
N PRO A 79 -22.39 -0.17 1.33
CA PRO A 79 -23.78 -0.32 1.74
C PRO A 79 -24.53 -1.35 0.88
N GLY A 80 -25.43 -2.12 1.50
CA GLY A 80 -26.27 -3.10 0.80
C GLY A 80 -25.57 -4.40 0.37
N LYS A 81 -24.28 -4.60 0.68
CA LYS A 81 -23.55 -5.86 0.40
C LYS A 81 -23.08 -6.52 1.68
N SER A 82 -22.99 -7.85 1.76
CA SER A 82 -22.26 -8.47 2.87
C SER A 82 -20.74 -8.29 2.70
N VAL A 83 -19.97 -8.47 3.78
CA VAL A 83 -18.49 -8.44 3.72
C VAL A 83 -17.95 -9.48 2.74
N LYS A 84 -18.56 -10.67 2.69
CA LYS A 84 -18.14 -11.77 1.81
C LYS A 84 -18.36 -11.48 0.32
N GLU A 85 -19.30 -10.59 -0.01
CA GLU A 85 -19.63 -10.24 -1.39
C GLU A 85 -18.95 -8.95 -1.87
N ASP A 86 -18.25 -8.25 -0.99
CA ASP A 86 -17.56 -7.01 -1.33
C ASP A 86 -16.15 -7.29 -1.88
N LYS A 87 -16.04 -7.23 -3.20
CA LYS A 87 -14.77 -7.41 -3.92
C LYS A 87 -13.66 -6.45 -3.48
N GLN A 88 -14.00 -5.26 -2.96
CA GLN A 88 -12.98 -4.33 -2.43
C GLN A 88 -12.39 -4.86 -1.13
N VAL A 89 -13.23 -5.36 -0.23
CA VAL A 89 -12.77 -5.97 1.03
C VAL A 89 -12.02 -7.25 0.74
N GLU A 90 -12.49 -8.07 -0.20
CA GLU A 90 -11.77 -9.24 -0.68
C GLU A 90 -10.38 -8.89 -1.22
N ALA A 91 -10.25 -7.80 -1.97
CA ALA A 91 -8.95 -7.34 -2.49
C ALA A 91 -7.99 -6.90 -1.38
N LEU A 92 -8.48 -6.28 -0.30
CA LEU A 92 -7.68 -5.97 0.89
C LEU A 92 -7.18 -7.23 1.59
N VAL A 93 -8.03 -8.26 1.71
CA VAL A 93 -7.60 -9.55 2.27
C VAL A 93 -6.56 -10.21 1.36
N ARG A 94 -6.74 -10.11 0.04
CA ARG A 94 -5.82 -10.69 -0.95
C ARG A 94 -4.49 -9.98 -1.10
N SER A 95 -4.37 -8.70 -0.72
CA SER A 95 -3.07 -8.03 -0.76
C SER A 95 -2.09 -8.71 0.18
N ASP A 96 -2.56 -9.18 1.34
CA ASP A 96 -1.79 -10.02 2.27
C ASP A 96 -0.42 -9.40 2.57
N VAL A 97 -0.45 -8.12 2.93
CA VAL A 97 0.69 -7.29 3.34
C VAL A 97 0.45 -6.76 4.75
#